data_AF-A0A1B6FEK2-F1
#
_entry.id   AF-A0A1B6FEK2-F1
#
_cell.length_a   1.000
_cell.length_b   1.000
_cell.length_c   1.000
_cell.angle_alpha   90.00
_cell.angle_beta   90.00
_cell.angle_gamma   90.00
#
_symmetry.space_group_name_H-M   'P 1'
#
loop_
_entity.id
_entity.type
_entity.pdbx_description
1 polymer ?
#
loop_
_entity_poly.entity_id
_entity_poly.type
_entity_poly.pdbx_seq_one_letter_code
_entity_poly.pdbx_strand_id
1 'polypeptide(L)'
;RGSRMEPGEMLRLFYHECLRVFHDRLINLEDKTYFYYLLREVCQRVFANPVLTLPDSGLIREPPQLLYGDFMSQAAKEERPYEEIKDIDKLKGVLQDYLMDFNLITAKEMRLIFFMDAIEHICRLARLLRAERG
;
A
#
# COMPACT_ATOMS: atom_id res chain seq x y z
N ARG A 1 6.95 20.25 -11.56
CA ARG A 1 8.03 19.50 -12.25
C ARG A 1 7.75 18.02 -11.99
N GLY A 2 7.31 17.25 -12.99
CA GLY A 2 7.04 15.83 -12.79
C GLY A 2 8.33 15.11 -12.45
N SER A 3 8.43 14.56 -11.24
CA SER A 3 9.49 13.61 -10.91
C SER A 3 9.43 12.48 -11.94
N ARG A 4 10.51 12.24 -12.66
CA ARG A 4 10.60 11.14 -13.62
C ARG A 4 10.70 9.86 -12.78
N MET A 5 9.63 9.08 -12.73
CA MET A 5 9.66 7.78 -12.07
C MET A 5 10.66 6.88 -12.77
N GLU A 6 11.52 6.23 -11.99
CA GLU A 6 12.46 5.26 -12.53
C GLU A 6 11.73 3.98 -12.96
N PRO A 7 12.24 3.24 -13.95
CA PRO A 7 11.58 2.03 -14.47
C PRO A 7 11.22 1.01 -13.37
N GLY A 8 12.09 0.88 -12.35
CA GLY A 8 11.83 0.01 -11.21
C GLY A 8 10.66 0.48 -10.34
N GLU A 9 10.52 1.79 -10.12
CA GLU A 9 9.41 2.36 -9.35
C GLU A 9 8.08 2.20 -10.10
N MET A 10 8.10 2.37 -11.42
CA MET A 10 6.94 2.15 -12.27
C MET A 10 6.48 0.68 -12.23
N LEU A 11 7.44 -0.27 -12.21
CA LEU A 11 7.13 -1.69 -12.09
C LEU A 11 6.56 -2.04 -10.70
N ARG A 12 7.08 -1.46 -9.61
CA ARG A 12 6.54 -1.65 -8.26
C ARG A 12 5.12 -1.11 -8.15
N LEU A 13 4.86 0.07 -8.72
CA LEU A 13 3.53 0.67 -8.77
C LEU A 13 2.56 -0.19 -9.58
N PHE A 14 2.98 -0.68 -10.74
CA PHE A 14 2.20 -1.60 -11.55
C PHE A 14 1.83 -2.87 -10.76
N TYR A 15 2.80 -3.49 -10.09
CA TYR A 15 2.57 -4.67 -9.26
C TYR A 15 1.55 -4.38 -8.15
N HIS A 16 1.70 -3.26 -7.45
CA HIS A 16 0.77 -2.82 -6.42
C HIS A 16 -0.65 -2.63 -6.97
N GLU A 17 -0.81 -1.97 -8.12
CA GLU A 17 -2.12 -1.77 -8.74
C GLU A 17 -2.76 -3.08 -9.21
N CYS A 18 -1.98 -4.06 -9.69
CA CYS A 18 -2.48 -5.39 -9.99
C CYS A 18 -3.02 -6.10 -8.73
N LEU A 19 -2.31 -6.01 -7.61
CA LEU A 19 -2.81 -6.52 -6.33
C LEU A 19 -4.12 -5.81 -5.93
N ARG A 20 -4.18 -4.48 -6.03
CA ARG A 20 -5.40 -3.73 -5.70
C ARG A 20 -6.60 -4.14 -6.54
N VAL A 21 -6.45 -4.29 -7.86
CA VAL A 21 -7.57 -4.54 -8.75
C VAL A 21 -8.08 -5.98 -8.64
N PHE A 22 -7.18 -6.95 -8.54
CA PHE A 22 -7.52 -8.36 -8.59
C PHE A 22 -7.42 -9.04 -7.23
N HIS A 23 -6.28 -8.88 -6.54
CA HIS A 23 -6.02 -9.58 -5.29
C HIS A 23 -6.96 -9.13 -4.14
N ASP A 24 -7.31 -7.84 -4.04
CA ASP A 24 -8.26 -7.36 -3.01
C ASP A 24 -9.69 -7.96 -3.19
N ARG A 25 -10.03 -8.52 -4.36
CA ARG A 25 -11.31 -9.19 -4.63
C ARG A 25 -11.29 -10.68 -4.29
N LEU A 26 -10.12 -11.25 -4.03
CA LEU A 26 -9.97 -12.65 -3.69
C LEU A 26 -10.23 -12.86 -2.19
N ILE A 27 -10.88 -13.96 -1.85
CA ILE A 27 -11.24 -14.30 -0.47
C ILE A 27 -10.35 -15.45 0.03
N ASN A 28 -10.22 -16.50 -0.77
CA ASN A 28 -9.51 -17.72 -0.39
C ASN A 28 -7.99 -17.50 -0.40
N LEU A 29 -7.30 -18.15 0.54
CA LEU A 29 -5.85 -18.04 0.68
C LEU A 29 -5.12 -18.70 -0.52
N GLU A 30 -5.69 -19.77 -1.05
CA GLU A 30 -5.22 -20.50 -2.21
C GLU A 30 -5.21 -19.61 -3.45
N ASP A 31 -6.32 -18.92 -3.71
CA ASP A 31 -6.46 -18.02 -4.87
C ASP A 31 -5.51 -16.82 -4.75
N LYS A 32 -5.37 -16.25 -3.54
CA LYS A 32 -4.42 -15.17 -3.26
C LYS A 32 -2.98 -15.61 -3.50
N THR A 33 -2.60 -16.78 -2.98
CA THR A 33 -1.28 -17.38 -3.19
C THR A 33 -1.01 -17.61 -4.67
N TYR A 34 -1.97 -18.20 -5.39
CA TYR A 34 -1.87 -18.44 -6.83
C TYR A 34 -1.66 -17.12 -7.59
N PHE A 35 -2.40 -16.07 -7.24
CA PHE A 35 -2.25 -14.76 -7.86
C PHE A 35 -0.87 -14.15 -7.63
N TYR A 36 -0.31 -14.26 -6.42
CA TYR A 36 1.06 -13.81 -6.14
C TYR A 36 2.10 -14.53 -7.01
N TYR A 37 1.97 -15.84 -7.17
CA TYR A 37 2.87 -16.61 -8.04
C TYR A 37 2.72 -16.26 -9.52
N LEU A 38 1.48 -16.16 -10.00
CA LEU A 38 1.20 -15.71 -11.36
C LEU A 38 1.83 -14.34 -11.65
N LEU A 39 1.67 -13.38 -10.73
CA LEU A 39 2.20 -12.04 -10.91
C LEU A 39 3.74 -12.02 -10.84
N ARG A 40 4.36 -12.84 -9.97
CA ARG A 40 5.82 -13.06 -9.94
C ARG A 40 6.32 -13.57 -11.30
N GLU A 41 5.69 -14.60 -11.86
CA GLU A 41 6.08 -15.18 -13.14
C GLU A 41 5.95 -14.19 -14.30
N VAL A 42 4.83 -13.46 -14.36
CA VAL A 42 4.62 -12.42 -15.38
C VAL A 42 5.70 -11.34 -15.27
N CYS A 43 5.98 -10.86 -14.06
CA CYS A 43 7.00 -9.84 -13.86
C CYS A 43 8.41 -10.31 -14.23
N GLN A 44 8.76 -11.55 -13.85
CA GLN A 44 10.04 -12.16 -14.21
C GLN A 44 10.16 -12.36 -15.74
N ARG A 45 9.12 -12.85 -16.41
CA ARG A 45 9.15 -13.11 -17.85
C ARG A 45 9.24 -11.84 -18.68
N VAL A 46 8.48 -10.81 -18.31
CA VAL A 46 8.34 -9.58 -19.12
C VAL A 46 9.40 -8.54 -18.77
N PHE A 47 9.77 -8.41 -17.50
CA PHE A 47 10.64 -7.35 -17.01
C PHE A 47 11.98 -7.86 -16.45
N ALA A 48 12.21 -9.17 -16.43
CA ALA A 48 13.41 -9.81 -15.87
C ALA A 48 13.74 -9.38 -14.42
N ASN A 49 12.75 -8.91 -13.67
CA ASN A 49 12.94 -8.34 -12.33
C ASN A 49 11.81 -8.77 -11.38
N PRO A 50 12.10 -9.54 -10.31
CA PRO A 50 11.13 -9.84 -9.27
C PRO A 50 10.87 -8.60 -8.39
N VAL A 51 9.60 -8.22 -8.26
CA VAL A 51 9.19 -7.05 -7.48
C VAL A 51 9.13 -7.33 -5.98
N LEU A 52 8.60 -8.50 -5.62
CA LEU A 52 8.47 -8.99 -4.25
C LEU A 52 9.27 -10.27 -4.08
N THR A 53 9.86 -10.43 -2.89
CA THR A 53 10.51 -11.68 -2.50
C THR A 53 9.45 -12.59 -1.91
N LEU A 54 9.06 -13.62 -2.67
CA LEU A 54 8.03 -14.58 -2.29
C LEU A 54 8.68 -15.94 -2.02
N PRO A 55 8.11 -16.79 -1.14
CA PRO A 55 8.58 -18.14 -0.93
C PRO A 55 8.48 -18.95 -2.23
N ASP A 56 9.40 -19.88 -2.48
CA ASP A 56 9.42 -20.63 -3.75
C ASP A 56 8.26 -21.61 -3.93
N SER A 57 7.63 -22.03 -2.84
CA SER A 57 6.42 -22.85 -2.87
C SER A 57 5.61 -22.71 -1.58
N GLY A 58 4.37 -23.18 -1.62
CA GLY A 58 3.46 -23.21 -0.47
C GLY A 58 2.50 -22.03 -0.41
N LEU A 59 1.70 -21.99 0.65
CA LEU A 59 0.73 -20.91 0.88
C LEU A 59 1.42 -19.67 1.44
N ILE A 60 1.16 -18.53 0.81
CA ILE A 60 1.68 -17.23 1.25
C ILE A 60 0.72 -16.68 2.31
N ARG A 61 1.05 -16.92 3.58
CA ARG A 61 0.26 -16.44 4.73
C ARG A 61 0.59 -15.01 5.11
N GLU A 62 1.87 -14.66 5.00
CA GLU A 62 2.41 -13.33 5.33
C GLU A 62 3.12 -12.79 4.09
N PRO A 63 2.39 -12.14 3.17
CA PRO A 63 3.02 -11.55 2.00
C PRO A 63 3.90 -10.37 2.41
N PRO A 64 4.99 -10.09 1.67
CA PRO A 64 5.79 -8.90 1.89
C PRO A 64 4.95 -7.64 1.66
N GLN A 65 5.16 -6.65 2.51
CA GLN A 65 4.38 -5.42 2.49
C GLN A 65 4.78 -4.54 1.31
N LEU A 66 3.78 -4.11 0.55
CA LEU A 66 3.91 -3.16 -0.54
C LEU A 66 2.83 -2.10 -0.36
N LEU A 67 3.17 -1.04 0.37
CA LEU A 67 2.24 0.01 0.73
C LEU A 67 2.44 1.23 -0.16
N TYR A 68 1.32 1.78 -0.63
CA TYR A 68 1.31 3.05 -1.35
C TYR A 68 0.29 3.99 -0.71
N GLY A 69 0.63 5.27 -0.70
CA GLY A 69 -0.22 6.33 -0.17
C GLY A 69 0.28 7.71 -0.58
N ASP A 70 -0.59 8.71 -0.43
CA ASP A 70 -0.31 10.11 -0.75
C ASP A 70 -0.32 11.01 0.49
N PHE A 71 -0.71 10.47 1.64
CA PHE A 71 -0.84 11.17 2.91
C PHE A 71 0.46 11.24 3.72
N MET A 72 1.58 10.82 3.13
CA MET A 72 2.91 11.01 3.73
C MET A 72 3.42 12.44 3.57
N SER A 73 2.86 13.20 2.61
CA SER A 73 3.21 14.59 2.35
C SER A 73 2.22 15.55 3.00
N GLN A 74 2.74 16.63 3.60
CA GLN A 74 1.95 17.73 4.15
C GLN A 74 1.45 18.73 3.08
N ALA A 75 1.73 18.48 1.80
CA ALA A 75 1.26 19.32 0.70
C ALA A 75 -0.28 19.39 0.61
N ALA A 76 -0.78 20.36 -0.16
CA ALA A 76 -2.20 20.43 -0.51
C ALA A 76 -2.66 19.12 -1.17
N LYS A 77 -3.92 18.73 -0.95
CA LYS A 77 -4.44 17.40 -1.34
C LYS A 77 -4.22 17.11 -2.84
N GLU A 78 -4.36 18.12 -3.69
CA GLU A 78 -4.21 18.03 -5.14
C GLU A 78 -2.75 17.85 -5.58
N GLU A 79 -1.79 18.19 -4.72
CA GLU A 79 -0.35 18.16 -5.00
C GLU A 79 0.37 16.97 -4.32
N ARG A 80 -0.35 16.18 -3.52
CA ARG A 80 0.22 15.04 -2.80
C ARG A 80 0.64 13.93 -3.78
N PRO A 81 1.93 13.56 -3.82
CA PRO A 81 2.38 12.46 -4.67
C PRO A 81 1.88 11.13 -4.10
N TYR A 82 1.31 10.28 -4.96
CA TYR A 82 1.02 8.90 -4.59
C TYR A 82 2.29 8.07 -4.75
N GLU A 83 2.87 7.66 -3.63
CA GLU A 83 4.21 7.06 -3.59
C GLU A 83 4.27 5.81 -2.71
N GLU A 84 5.34 5.03 -2.90
CA GLU A 84 5.60 3.84 -2.12
C GLU A 84 6.06 4.22 -0.71
N ILE A 85 5.41 3.66 0.31
CA ILE A 85 5.77 3.87 1.71
C ILE A 85 6.74 2.78 2.14
N LYS A 86 8.03 3.12 2.21
CA LYS A 86 9.11 2.20 2.61
C LYS A 86 9.44 2.26 4.10
N ASP A 87 9.17 3.39 4.75
CA ASP A 87 9.46 3.64 6.16
C ASP A 87 8.17 3.61 6.98
N ILE A 88 7.94 2.49 7.65
CA ILE A 88 6.75 2.25 8.46
C ILE A 88 6.76 3.07 9.75
N ASP A 89 7.93 3.34 10.32
CA ASP A 89 8.00 4.11 11.57
C ASP A 89 7.73 5.59 11.31
N LYS A 90 8.20 6.12 10.18
CA LYS A 90 7.80 7.44 9.70
C LYS A 90 6.28 7.50 9.44
N LEU A 91 5.71 6.46 8.83
CA LEU A 91 4.26 6.38 8.60
C LEU A 91 3.47 6.38 9.92
N LYS A 92 3.92 5.62 10.93
CA LYS A 92 3.31 5.64 12.27
C LYS A 92 3.33 7.04 12.88
N GLY A 93 4.46 7.77 12.74
CA GLY A 93 4.56 9.16 13.19
C GLY A 93 3.48 10.05 12.56
N VAL A 94 3.36 10.01 11.23
CA VAL A 94 2.33 10.77 10.49
C VAL A 94 0.92 10.40 10.94
N LEU A 95 0.63 9.12 11.14
CA LEU A 95 -0.69 8.68 11.62
C LEU A 95 -0.98 9.13 13.06
N GLN A 96 0.05 9.18 13.92
CA GLN A 96 -0.08 9.73 15.28
C GLN A 96 -0.36 11.22 15.27
N ASP A 97 0.34 11.98 14.42
CA ASP A 97 0.09 13.42 14.26
C ASP A 97 -1.37 13.67 13.83
N TYR A 98 -1.88 12.90 12.84
CA TYR A 98 -3.29 12.97 12.44
C TYR A 98 -4.27 12.59 13.55
N LEU A 99 -3.94 11.59 14.37
CA LEU A 99 -4.77 11.20 15.51
C LEU A 99 -4.80 12.32 16.58
N MET A 100 -3.65 12.95 16.83
CA MET A 100 -3.55 14.08 17.75
C MET A 100 -4.40 15.26 17.25
N ASP A 101 -4.27 15.64 15.98
CA ASP A 101 -5.08 16.70 15.38
C ASP A 101 -6.59 16.41 15.47
N PHE A 102 -6.99 15.16 15.18
CA PHE A 102 -8.38 14.72 15.31
C PHE A 102 -8.90 14.89 16.75
N ASN A 103 -8.10 14.49 17.73
CA ASN A 103 -8.43 14.59 19.16
C ASN A 103 -8.46 16.05 19.66
N LEU A 104 -7.68 16.95 19.06
CA LEU A 104 -7.71 18.38 19.40
C LEU A 104 -8.99 19.07 18.90
N ILE A 105 -9.50 18.65 17.74
CA ILE A 105 -10.68 19.26 17.09
C ILE A 105 -11.99 18.66 17.64
N THR A 106 -11.96 17.40 18.08
CA THR A 106 -13.17 16.64 18.44
C THR A 106 -13.30 16.49 19.95
N ALA A 107 -14.52 16.67 20.50
CA ALA A 107 -14.79 16.46 21.92
C ALA A 107 -14.67 14.99 22.40
N LYS A 108 -14.51 14.04 21.47
CA LYS A 108 -14.40 12.60 21.75
C LYS A 108 -12.97 12.15 21.49
N GLU A 109 -12.22 11.97 22.57
CA GLU A 109 -10.87 11.42 22.52
C GLU A 109 -10.87 9.98 22.00
N MET A 110 -10.01 9.70 21.02
CA MET A 110 -9.77 8.39 20.45
C MET A 110 -8.33 7.97 20.73
N ARG A 111 -8.14 6.74 21.22
CA ARG A 111 -6.82 6.15 21.50
C ARG A 111 -6.59 4.97 20.57
N LEU A 112 -5.89 5.22 19.48
CA LEU A 112 -5.53 4.18 18.52
C LEU A 112 -4.06 3.78 18.68
N ILE A 113 -3.79 2.49 18.51
CA ILE A 113 -2.44 1.94 18.40
C ILE A 113 -2.27 1.46 16.95
N PHE A 114 -1.25 1.97 16.26
CA PHE A 114 -0.98 1.64 14.87
C PHE A 114 -0.01 0.45 14.75
N PHE A 115 -0.58 -0.76 14.84
CA PHE A 115 0.09 -2.00 14.44
C PHE A 115 -0.07 -2.24 12.92
N MET A 116 0.64 -3.23 12.36
CA MET A 116 0.71 -3.41 10.91
C MET A 116 -0.65 -3.55 10.24
N ASP A 117 -1.53 -4.42 10.74
CA ASP A 117 -2.85 -4.58 10.11
C ASP A 117 -3.67 -3.29 10.16
N ALA A 118 -3.56 -2.50 11.24
CA ALA A 118 -4.22 -1.20 11.32
C ALA A 118 -3.69 -0.24 10.25
N ILE A 119 -2.38 -0.23 10.03
CA ILE A 119 -1.72 0.57 8.99
C ILE A 119 -2.19 0.13 7.60
N GLU A 120 -2.19 -1.17 7.31
CA GLU A 120 -2.65 -1.71 6.03
C GLU A 120 -4.11 -1.35 5.76
N HIS A 121 -4.97 -1.45 6.77
CA HIS A 121 -6.37 -1.05 6.67
C HIS A 121 -6.52 0.44 6.39
N ILE A 122 -5.75 1.30 7.05
CA ILE A 122 -5.77 2.75 6.80
C ILE A 122 -5.29 3.06 5.38
N CYS A 123 -4.20 2.44 4.92
CA CYS A 123 -3.75 2.57 3.53
C CYS A 123 -4.84 2.16 2.53
N ARG A 124 -5.58 1.06 2.80
CA ARG A 124 -6.71 0.65 1.97
C ARG A 124 -7.84 1.68 1.99
N LEU A 125 -8.22 2.19 3.17
CA LEU A 125 -9.27 3.19 3.32
C LEU A 125 -8.91 4.52 2.65
N ALA A 126 -7.70 5.02 2.85
CA ALA A 126 -7.22 6.25 2.23
C ALA A 126 -7.27 6.17 0.70
N ARG A 127 -6.86 5.03 0.13
CA ARG A 127 -6.96 4.77 -1.32
C ARG A 127 -8.42 4.75 -1.79
N LEU A 128 -9.32 4.10 -1.05
CA LEU A 128 -10.75 4.05 -1.40
C LEU A 128 -11.39 5.44 -1.38
N LEU A 129 -11.11 6.24 -0.35
CA LEU A 129 -11.64 7.59 -0.19
C LEU A 129 -11.12 8.58 -1.26
N ARG A 130 -10.01 8.24 -1.92
CA ARG A 130 -9.41 9.03 -3.00
C ARG A 130 -10.05 8.76 -4.36
N ALA A 131 -10.59 7.57 -4.59
CA ALA A 131 -11.22 7.25 -5.87
C ALA A 131 -12.52 8.07 -6.04
N GLU A 132 -12.56 8.97 -7.03
CA GLU A 132 -13.73 9.85 -7.28
C GLU A 132 -14.99 9.07 -7.68
N ARG A 133 -14.83 7.80 -8.07
CA ARG A 133 -15.89 6.81 -8.28
C ARG A 133 -15.32 5.50 -7.75
N GLY A 134 -15.94 4.94 -6.71
CA GLY A 134 -15.43 3.79 -5.96
C GLY A 134 -14.88 2.64 -6.80
#